data_AF-A0A831RTT3-F1
#
_entry.id   AF-A0A831RTT3-F1
#
_cell.length_a   1.000
_cell.length_b   1.000
_cell.length_c   1.000
_cell.angle_alpha   90.00
_cell.angle_beta   90.00
_cell.angle_gamma   90.00
#
_symmetry.space_group_name_H-M   'P 1'
#
loop_
_entity.id
_entity.type
_entity.pdbx_description
1 polymer ?
#
loop_
_entity_poly.entity_id
_entity_poly.type
_entity_poly.pdbx_seq_one_letter_code
_entity_poly.pdbx_strand_id
1 'polypeptide(L)'
;MVGNAFFFQRLNDHIQYLRKIQGAIEDKNNFEGTDPHHCKLGEWLYGTGPEEAAAISNETRTIFDELFEPHERFHNASHRALEKHAAGDHEGCEKEMTEMHTLSGVLVNILIKLDDLSH
;
A
#
# COMPACT_ATOMS: atom_id res chain seq x y z
N MET A 1 13.74 9.30 -17.35
CA MET A 1 12.63 8.37 -17.63
C MET A 1 12.57 7.35 -16.50
N VAL A 2 12.03 7.74 -15.34
CA VAL A 2 12.01 6.91 -14.10
C VAL A 2 10.60 6.39 -13.77
N GLY A 3 9.55 6.91 -14.40
CA GLY A 3 8.15 6.60 -14.08
C GLY A 3 7.81 5.12 -14.11
N ASN A 4 7.95 4.46 -15.26
CA ASN A 4 7.39 3.11 -15.42
C ASN A 4 8.04 2.04 -14.50
N ALA A 5 9.37 2.04 -14.37
CA ALA A 5 10.07 1.01 -13.61
C ALA A 5 9.85 1.12 -12.09
N PHE A 6 9.69 2.35 -11.57
CA PHE A 6 9.45 2.58 -10.14
C PHE A 6 8.06 2.07 -9.73
N PHE A 7 7.00 2.47 -10.45
CA PHE A 7 5.64 2.07 -10.13
C PHE A 7 5.42 0.57 -10.27
N PHE A 8 5.97 -0.06 -11.32
CA PHE A 8 5.91 -1.52 -11.47
C PHE A 8 6.60 -2.25 -10.32
N GLN A 9 7.74 -1.73 -9.85
CA GLN A 9 8.43 -2.34 -8.71
C GLN A 9 7.59 -2.24 -7.43
N ARG A 10 6.96 -1.09 -7.16
CA ARG A 10 6.07 -0.89 -6.01
C ARG A 10 4.83 -1.78 -6.08
N LEU A 11 4.22 -1.92 -7.26
CA LEU A 11 3.10 -2.84 -7.46
C LEU A 11 3.52 -4.30 -7.21
N ASN A 12 4.69 -4.71 -7.70
CA ASN A 12 5.21 -6.05 -7.42
C ASN A 12 5.48 -6.24 -5.91
N ASP A 13 6.10 -5.27 -5.24
CA ASP A 13 6.36 -5.31 -3.79
C ASP A 13 5.03 -5.49 -3.02
N HIS A 14 3.97 -4.78 -3.43
CA HIS A 14 2.62 -4.89 -2.89
C HIS A 14 1.97 -6.26 -3.14
N ILE A 15 2.06 -6.82 -4.36
CA ILE A 15 1.56 -8.16 -4.66
C ILE A 15 2.25 -9.22 -3.80
N GLN A 16 3.56 -9.09 -3.58
CA GLN A 16 4.27 -10.00 -2.66
C GLN A 16 3.80 -9.83 -1.22
N TYR A 17 3.48 -8.61 -0.78
CA TYR A 17 2.93 -8.37 0.56
C TYR A 17 1.58 -9.08 0.75
N LEU A 18 0.64 -8.90 -0.19
CA LEU A 18 -0.67 -9.57 -0.15
C LEU A 18 -0.53 -11.09 -0.09
N ARG A 19 0.40 -11.66 -0.85
CA ARG A 19 0.69 -13.11 -0.81
C ARG A 19 1.20 -13.57 0.54
N LYS A 20 2.04 -12.77 1.20
CA LYS A 20 2.54 -13.10 2.54
C LYS A 20 1.42 -13.07 3.58
N ILE A 21 0.57 -12.04 3.56
CA ILE A 21 -0.61 -11.95 4.43
C ILE A 21 -1.56 -13.13 4.20
N GLN A 22 -1.89 -13.42 2.94
CA GLN A 22 -2.72 -14.59 2.60
C GLN A 22 -2.10 -15.90 3.11
N GLY A 23 -0.79 -16.07 2.93
CA GLY A 23 -0.09 -17.25 3.45
C GLY A 23 -0.07 -17.31 4.98
N ALA A 24 -0.10 -16.18 5.70
CA ALA A 24 -0.20 -16.14 7.15
C ALA A 24 -1.61 -16.56 7.61
N ILE A 25 -2.65 -16.06 6.92
CA ILE A 25 -4.06 -16.45 7.16
C ILE A 25 -4.32 -17.92 6.83
N GLU A 26 -3.57 -18.50 5.90
CA GLU A 26 -3.63 -19.93 5.56
C GLU A 26 -2.71 -20.80 6.43
N ASP A 27 -2.10 -20.25 7.47
CA ASP A 27 -1.12 -20.91 8.34
C ASP A 27 0.08 -21.52 7.58
N LYS A 28 0.39 -20.99 6.39
CA LYS A 28 1.53 -21.40 5.54
C LYS A 28 2.81 -20.65 5.86
N ASN A 29 2.73 -19.51 6.56
CA ASN A 29 3.87 -18.75 7.03
C ASN A 29 3.51 -17.99 8.34
N ASN A 30 4.50 -17.31 8.94
CA ASN A 30 4.36 -16.56 10.19
C ASN A 30 4.50 -15.04 9.98
N PHE A 31 4.08 -14.52 8.83
CA PHE A 31 4.20 -13.10 8.53
C PHE A 31 3.20 -12.26 9.33
N GLU A 32 3.68 -11.24 10.04
CA GLU A 32 2.89 -10.42 10.98
C GLU A 32 2.47 -9.06 10.38
N GLY A 33 2.70 -8.86 9.08
CA GLY A 33 2.59 -7.55 8.44
C GLY A 33 3.86 -6.71 8.60
N THR A 34 3.81 -5.48 8.11
CA THR A 34 4.89 -4.50 8.31
C THR A 34 4.30 -3.16 8.68
N ASP A 35 5.09 -2.36 9.40
CA ASP A 35 4.81 -0.95 9.61
C ASP A 35 4.68 -0.21 8.27
N PRO A 36 3.69 0.68 8.09
CA PRO A 36 3.52 1.45 6.87
C PRO A 36 4.77 2.26 6.50
N HIS A 37 5.50 2.81 7.47
CA HIS A 37 6.68 3.66 7.21
C HIS A 37 7.91 2.86 6.80
N HIS A 38 7.95 1.55 7.09
CA HIS A 38 9.07 0.66 6.76
C HIS A 38 8.84 -0.19 5.50
N CYS A 39 7.77 0.08 4.75
CA CYS A 39 7.62 -0.48 3.41
C CYS A 39 8.26 0.47 2.39
N LYS A 40 8.73 -0.05 1.25
CA LYS A 40 9.43 0.78 0.25
C LYS A 40 8.57 1.90 -0.36
N LEU A 41 7.24 1.80 -0.28
CA LEU A 41 6.34 2.90 -0.64
C LEU A 41 6.30 3.93 0.50
N GLY A 42 6.15 3.49 1.74
CA GLY A 42 6.22 4.33 2.94
C GLY A 42 7.54 5.10 3.05
N GLU A 43 8.68 4.43 2.90
CA GLU A 43 10.00 5.07 2.92
C GLU A 43 10.09 6.23 1.92
N TRP A 44 9.44 6.10 0.76
CA TRP A 44 9.36 7.17 -0.23
C TRP A 44 8.33 8.24 0.15
N LEU A 45 7.12 7.83 0.60
CA LEU A 45 6.06 8.74 1.04
C LEU A 45 6.50 9.70 2.15
N TYR A 46 7.22 9.16 3.13
CA TYR A 46 7.70 9.91 4.30
C TYR A 46 9.13 10.45 4.12
N GLY A 47 9.82 10.05 3.04
CA GLY A 47 11.17 10.46 2.69
C GLY A 47 11.17 11.53 1.60
N THR A 48 11.62 11.17 0.39
CA THR A 48 11.87 12.12 -0.71
C THR A 48 10.63 12.45 -1.55
N GLY A 49 9.60 11.61 -1.54
CA GLY A 49 8.37 11.80 -2.33
C GLY A 49 7.70 13.18 -2.17
N PRO A 50 7.60 13.74 -0.95
CA PRO A 50 7.11 15.10 -0.68
C PRO A 50 7.78 16.19 -1.54
N GLU A 51 9.10 16.14 -1.65
CA GLU A 51 9.92 17.13 -2.37
C GLU A 51 9.88 16.87 -3.87
N GLU A 52 9.94 15.59 -4.28
CA GLU A 52 9.82 15.17 -5.68
C GLU A 52 8.47 15.59 -6.30
N ALA A 53 7.36 15.39 -5.58
CA ALA A 53 6.03 15.78 -6.06
C ALA A 53 5.88 17.30 -6.16
N ALA A 54 6.40 18.05 -5.19
CA ALA A 54 6.37 19.51 -5.18
C ALA A 54 7.23 20.13 -6.29
N ALA A 55 8.31 19.45 -6.71
CA ALA A 55 9.17 19.90 -7.81
C ALA A 55 8.48 19.82 -9.19
N ILE A 56 7.45 18.99 -9.34
CA ILE A 56 6.66 18.88 -10.58
C ILE A 56 5.60 19.99 -10.63
N SER A 57 4.69 20.02 -9.66
CA SER A 57 3.67 21.06 -9.54
C SER A 57 2.95 21.02 -8.19
N ASN A 58 2.25 22.11 -7.83
CA ASN A 58 1.36 22.12 -6.65
C ASN A 58 0.20 21.11 -6.77
N GLU A 59 -0.28 20.86 -7.98
CA GLU A 59 -1.33 19.87 -8.24
C GLU A 59 -0.81 18.45 -7.99
N THR A 60 0.37 18.12 -8.51
CA THR A 60 1.06 16.85 -8.26
C THR A 60 1.27 16.63 -6.76
N ARG A 61 1.67 17.68 -6.03
CA ARG A 61 1.80 17.59 -4.57
C ARG A 61 0.47 17.28 -3.88
N THR A 62 -0.61 17.92 -4.31
CA THR A 62 -1.94 17.71 -3.72
C THR A 62 -2.40 16.27 -3.90
N ILE A 63 -2.23 15.71 -5.11
CA ILE A 63 -2.58 14.32 -5.41
C ILE A 63 -1.65 13.34 -4.68
N PHE A 64 -0.36 13.69 -4.53
CA PHE A 64 0.58 12.88 -3.77
C PHE A 64 0.16 12.74 -2.30
N ASP A 65 -0.34 13.82 -1.69
CA ASP A 65 -0.81 13.80 -0.30
C ASP A 65 -2.04 12.88 -0.11
N GLU A 66 -2.78 12.55 -1.17
CA GLU A 66 -3.87 11.57 -1.11
C GLU A 66 -3.39 10.13 -0.88
N LEU A 67 -2.09 9.84 -1.03
CA LEU A 67 -1.54 8.49 -0.81
C LEU A 67 -1.45 8.10 0.67
N PHE A 68 -1.29 9.07 1.58
CA PHE A 68 -0.96 8.79 2.99
C PHE A 68 -2.06 8.01 3.71
N GLU A 69 -3.30 8.50 3.63
CA GLU A 69 -4.45 7.88 4.30
C GLU A 69 -4.76 6.45 3.82
N PRO A 70 -4.92 6.18 2.50
CA PRO A 70 -5.23 4.84 2.05
C PRO A 70 -4.08 3.86 2.28
N HIS A 71 -2.84 4.34 2.29
CA HIS A 71 -1.66 3.54 2.60
C HIS A 71 -1.63 3.11 4.08
N GLU A 72 -1.86 4.04 5.00
CA GLU A 72 -1.96 3.72 6.42
C GLU A 72 -3.13 2.77 6.70
N ARG A 73 -4.29 3.03 6.10
CA ARG A 73 -5.46 2.14 6.21
C ARG A 73 -5.20 0.74 5.67
N PHE A 74 -4.43 0.62 4.59
CA PHE A 74 -4.08 -0.68 4.02
C PHE A 74 -3.28 -1.52 5.02
N HIS A 75 -2.26 -0.93 5.65
CA HIS A 75 -1.46 -1.61 6.67
C HIS A 75 -2.30 -1.94 7.92
N ASN A 76 -3.15 -1.02 8.37
CA ASN A 76 -4.06 -1.26 9.48
C ASN A 76 -5.05 -2.39 9.19
N ALA A 77 -5.60 -2.47 7.98
CA ALA A 77 -6.46 -3.59 7.56
C ALA A 77 -5.70 -4.91 7.56
N SER A 78 -4.43 -4.91 7.14
CA SER A 78 -3.59 -6.12 7.20
C SER A 78 -3.34 -6.63 8.62
N HIS A 79 -3.10 -5.73 9.57
CA HIS A 79 -2.96 -6.10 10.98
C HIS A 79 -4.29 -6.64 11.54
N ARG A 80 -5.41 -5.96 11.26
CA ARG A 80 -6.73 -6.45 11.68
C ARG A 80 -7.04 -7.81 11.08
N ALA A 81 -6.73 -8.07 9.81
CA ALA A 81 -6.93 -9.37 9.18
C ALA A 81 -6.21 -10.49 9.95
N LEU A 82 -4.94 -10.26 10.32
CA LEU A 82 -4.14 -11.21 11.09
C LEU A 82 -4.68 -11.39 12.52
N GLU A 83 -5.09 -10.31 13.19
CA GLU A 83 -5.72 -10.38 14.52
C GLU A 83 -7.03 -11.19 14.49
N LYS A 84 -7.86 -10.96 13.47
CA LYS A 84 -9.11 -11.70 13.26
C LYS A 84 -8.86 -13.18 12.98
N HIS A 85 -7.87 -13.50 12.15
CA HIS A 85 -7.42 -14.87 11.93
C HIS A 85 -6.98 -15.54 13.24
N ALA A 86 -6.12 -14.88 14.02
CA ALA A 86 -5.65 -15.40 15.31
C ALA A 86 -6.80 -15.62 16.32
N ALA A 87 -7.88 -14.85 16.21
CA ALA A 87 -9.09 -15.00 17.02
C ALA A 87 -10.08 -16.07 16.49
N GLY A 88 -9.80 -16.69 15.34
CA GLY A 88 -10.73 -17.62 14.66
C GLY A 88 -11.93 -16.94 14.01
N ASP A 89 -11.91 -15.62 13.85
CA ASP A 89 -12.96 -14.83 13.19
C ASP A 89 -12.73 -14.80 11.68
N HIS A 90 -13.10 -15.89 11.00
CA HIS A 90 -12.93 -16.02 9.55
C HIS A 90 -13.68 -14.95 8.76
N GLU A 91 -14.92 -14.63 9.14
CA GLU A 91 -15.72 -13.60 8.45
C GLU A 91 -15.09 -12.22 8.62
N GLY A 92 -14.60 -11.89 9.83
CA GLY A 92 -13.85 -10.67 10.09
C GLY A 92 -12.58 -10.59 9.25
N CYS A 93 -11.82 -11.69 9.17
CA CYS A 93 -10.62 -11.76 8.35
C CYS A 93 -10.91 -11.50 6.86
N GLU A 94 -11.96 -12.12 6.29
CA GLU A 94 -12.33 -11.91 4.89
C GLU A 94 -12.75 -10.46 4.59
N LYS A 95 -13.44 -9.81 5.54
CA LYS A 95 -13.81 -8.39 5.42
C LYS A 95 -12.58 -7.49 5.36
N GLU A 96 -11.60 -7.73 6.23
CA GLU A 96 -10.37 -6.94 6.26
C GLU A 96 -9.52 -7.18 5.00
N MET A 97 -9.47 -8.43 4.51
CA MET A 97 -8.83 -8.74 3.22
C MET A 97 -9.50 -8.05 2.04
N THR A 98 -10.84 -7.95 2.06
CA THR A 98 -11.60 -7.20 1.03
C THR A 98 -11.25 -5.71 1.07
N GLU A 99 -11.22 -5.11 2.27
CA GLU A 99 -10.81 -3.72 2.48
C GLU A 99 -9.38 -3.47 1.97
N MET A 100 -8.45 -4.39 2.24
CA MET A 100 -7.09 -4.33 1.71
C MET A 100 -7.09 -4.26 0.17
N HIS A 101 -7.83 -5.14 -0.52
CA HIS A 101 -7.90 -5.12 -1.98
C HIS A 101 -8.53 -3.84 -2.53
N THR A 102 -9.54 -3.29 -1.87
CA THR A 102 -10.14 -2.01 -2.25
C THR A 102 -9.13 -0.86 -2.12
N LEU A 103 -8.43 -0.79 -0.98
CA LEU A 103 -7.40 0.23 -0.74
C LEU A 103 -6.21 0.10 -1.70
N SER A 104 -5.82 -1.13 -2.07
CA SER A 104 -4.85 -1.37 -3.13
C SER A 104 -5.25 -0.70 -4.45
N GLY A 105 -6.53 -0.83 -4.84
CA GLY A 105 -7.05 -0.20 -6.04
C GLY A 105 -7.00 1.33 -5.97
N VAL A 106 -7.31 1.91 -4.81
CA VAL A 106 -7.21 3.36 -4.56
C VAL A 106 -5.76 3.83 -4.73
N LEU A 107 -4.81 3.17 -4.07
CA LEU A 107 -3.39 3.50 -4.14
C LEU A 107 -2.86 3.44 -5.58
N VAL A 108 -3.17 2.37 -6.30
CA VAL A 108 -2.73 2.21 -7.70
C VAL A 108 -3.30 3.32 -8.58
N ASN A 109 -4.57 3.69 -8.41
CA ASN A 109 -5.17 4.77 -9.20
C ASN A 109 -4.52 6.13 -8.92
N ILE A 110 -4.17 6.44 -7.67
CA ILE A 110 -3.46 7.68 -7.32
C ILE A 110 -2.07 7.69 -7.94
N LEU A 111 -1.33 6.56 -7.86
CA LEU A 111 0.00 6.44 -8.45
C LEU A 111 0.00 6.61 -9.98
N ILE A 112 -1.00 6.05 -10.68
CA ILE A 112 -1.17 6.24 -12.13
C ILE A 112 -1.39 7.73 -12.46
N LYS A 113 -2.26 8.41 -11.72
CA LYS A 113 -2.49 9.86 -11.91
C LYS A 113 -1.20 10.67 -11.71
N LEU A 114 -0.36 10.28 -10.75
CA LEU A 114 0.92 10.95 -10.51
C LEU A 114 1.92 10.72 -11.66
N ASP A 115 1.96 9.50 -12.22
CA ASP A 115 2.79 9.19 -13.40
C ASP A 115 2.35 10.03 -14.61
N ASP A 116 1.03 10.12 -14.87
CA ASP A 116 0.46 10.90 -15.98
C ASP A 116 0.81 12.39 -15.89
N LEU A 117 0.91 12.94 -14.68
CA LEU A 117 1.30 14.35 -14.44
C LEU A 117 2.82 14.60 -14.48
N SER A 118 3.63 13.54 -14.51
CA SER A 118 5.09 13.63 -14.52
C SER A 118 5.70 13.65 -15.93
N HIS A 119 4.87 13.53 -16.97
CA HIS A 119 5.23 13.56 -18.40
C HIS A 119 4.83 14.89 -19.06
#